data_AF-A0A0S3RJU9-F1
#
_entry.id   AF-A0A0S3RJU9-F1
#
_cell.length_a   1.000
_cell.length_b   1.000
_cell.length_c   1.000
_cell.angle_alpha   90.00
_cell.angle_beta   90.00
_cell.angle_gamma   90.00
#
_symmetry.space_group_name_H-M   'P 1'
#
loop_
_entity.id
_entity.type
_entity.pdbx_description
1 polymer ?
#
loop_
_entity_poly.entity_id
_entity_poly.type
_entity_poly.pdbx_seq_one_letter_code
_entity_poly.pdbx_strand_id
1 'polypeptide(L)'
;MPGCLKMHDLIQDMGRQIVRQEAPNPGERSRIWDYEDVIEILNEDYGSDKIQGIMLDPPQQEMVKWSGTEFEKMKCLRILIVRNTSFSSEPEHLPNHLRLLDWDNYPSKSFPPKFHPKKIV
;
A
#
# COMPACT_ATOMS: atom_id res chain seq x y z
N MET A 1 -19.94 20.84 -12.88
CA MET A 1 -18.71 20.34 -12.23
C MET A 1 -19.12 19.30 -11.21
N PRO A 2 -18.61 18.07 -11.25
CA PRO A 2 -18.94 17.08 -10.21
C PRO A 2 -18.41 17.61 -8.87
N GLY A 3 -19.23 17.53 -7.82
CA GLY A 3 -18.84 17.97 -6.48
C GLY A 3 -17.78 17.04 -5.91
N CYS A 4 -16.63 17.57 -5.52
CA CYS A 4 -15.62 16.81 -4.79
C CYS A 4 -15.92 16.87 -3.29
N LEU A 5 -16.28 15.73 -2.69
CA LEU A 5 -16.31 15.59 -1.24
C LEU A 5 -14.90 15.26 -0.75
N LYS A 6 -14.28 16.18 -0.01
CA LYS A 6 -12.96 15.98 0.61
C LYS A 6 -13.12 15.66 2.09
N MET A 7 -12.36 14.68 2.58
CA MET A 7 -12.27 14.44 4.02
C MET A 7 -11.54 15.63 4.66
N HIS A 8 -12.14 16.21 5.70
CA HIS A 8 -11.55 17.34 6.42
C HIS A 8 -10.24 16.93 7.09
N ASP A 9 -9.22 17.78 7.04
CA ASP A 9 -7.85 17.47 7.49
C ASP A 9 -7.81 17.00 8.95
N LEU A 10 -8.56 17.65 9.85
CA LEU A 10 -8.70 17.24 11.25
C LEU A 10 -9.19 15.79 11.44
N ILE A 11 -10.12 15.32 10.59
CA ILE A 11 -10.61 13.93 10.67
C ILE A 11 -9.49 12.98 10.22
N GLN A 12 -8.76 13.37 9.18
CA GLN A 12 -7.61 12.59 8.72
C GLN A 12 -6.53 12.51 9.80
N ASP A 13 -6.18 13.64 10.42
CA ASP A 13 -5.18 13.73 11.48
C ASP A 13 -5.54 12.86 12.68
N MET A 14 -6.81 12.89 13.10
CA MET A 14 -7.30 12.03 14.16
C MET A 14 -7.17 10.55 13.79
N GLY A 15 -7.56 10.17 12.56
CA GLY A 15 -7.37 8.81 12.05
C GLY A 15 -5.91 8.38 12.04
N ARG A 16 -5.00 9.26 11.60
CA ARG A 16 -3.56 9.03 11.59
C ARG A 16 -3.00 8.85 13.00
N GLN A 17 -3.44 9.65 13.95
CA GLN A 17 -3.00 9.54 15.35
C GLN A 17 -3.42 8.21 15.98
N ILE A 18 -4.63 7.74 15.72
CA ILE A 18 -5.10 6.42 16.21
C ILE A 18 -4.16 5.31 15.71
N VAL A 19 -3.81 5.32 14.42
CA VAL A 19 -2.92 4.30 13.84
C VAL A 19 -1.50 4.39 14.39
N ARG A 20 -0.98 5.61 14.61
CA ARG A 20 0.34 5.81 15.23
C ARG A 20 0.41 5.28 16.67
N GLN A 21 -0.73 5.21 17.38
CA GLN A 21 -0.81 4.63 18.72
C GLN A 21 -0.83 3.09 18.72
N GLU A 22 -1.07 2.43 17.58
CA GLU A 22 -1.10 0.97 17.50
C GLU A 22 0.28 0.35 17.77
N ALA A 23 1.34 0.95 17.22
CA ALA A 23 2.72 0.52 17.42
C ALA A 23 3.73 1.63 17.09
N PRO A 24 4.89 1.67 17.77
CA PRO A 24 5.98 2.59 17.42
C PRO A 24 6.55 2.27 16.05
N ASN A 25 6.75 0.98 15.72
CA ASN A 25 7.25 0.55 14.41
C ASN A 25 6.13 0.64 13.35
N PRO A 26 6.33 1.34 12.21
CA PRO A 26 5.39 1.39 11.10
C PRO A 26 4.91 0.03 10.57
N GLY A 27 5.80 -0.96 10.46
CA GLY A 27 5.47 -2.29 9.93
C GLY A 27 4.53 -3.12 10.82
N GLU A 28 4.32 -2.68 12.06
CA GLU A 28 3.40 -3.30 13.03
C GLU A 28 2.05 -2.56 13.12
N ARG A 29 1.86 -1.48 12.34
CA ARG A 29 0.61 -0.71 12.26
C ARG A 29 -0.33 -1.30 11.23
N SER A 30 -1.62 -1.05 11.40
CA SER A 30 -2.67 -1.50 10.49
C SER A 30 -2.67 -0.75 9.16
N ARG A 31 -2.18 0.50 9.14
CA ARG A 31 -2.20 1.39 7.98
C ARG A 31 -0.94 2.23 7.90
N ILE A 32 -0.47 2.44 6.67
CA ILE A 32 0.79 3.14 6.38
C ILE A 32 0.55 4.04 5.18
N TRP A 33 0.94 5.31 5.29
CA TRP A 33 0.73 6.34 4.28
C TRP A 33 1.93 7.28 4.11
N ASP A 34 2.94 7.14 4.97
CA ASP A 34 4.20 7.86 4.88
C ASP A 34 5.08 7.07 3.89
N TYR A 35 5.51 7.72 2.80
CA TYR A 35 6.10 7.00 1.68
C TYR A 35 7.48 6.44 2.05
N GLU A 36 8.22 7.15 2.90
CA GLU A 36 9.49 6.70 3.46
C GLU A 36 9.29 5.42 4.29
N ASP A 37 8.31 5.42 5.21
CA ASP A 37 7.97 4.23 6.00
C ASP A 37 7.61 3.03 5.10
N VAL A 38 6.83 3.26 4.03
CA VAL A 38 6.43 2.19 3.09
C VAL A 38 7.65 1.64 2.35
N ILE A 39 8.52 2.50 1.82
CA ILE A 39 9.72 2.09 1.10
C ILE A 39 10.67 1.31 2.02
N GLU A 40 10.83 1.74 3.26
CA GLU A 40 11.63 1.03 4.26
C GLU A 40 11.08 -0.38 4.50
N ILE A 41 9.77 -0.52 4.70
CA ILE A 41 9.09 -1.82 4.89
C ILE A 41 9.31 -2.75 3.70
N LEU A 42 9.21 -2.21 2.47
CA LEU A 42 9.41 -2.99 1.25
C LEU A 42 10.88 -3.42 1.10
N ASN A 43 11.83 -2.53 1.39
CA ASN A 43 13.26 -2.80 1.23
C ASN A 43 13.81 -3.77 2.28
N GLU A 44 13.39 -3.61 3.54
CA GLU A 44 13.86 -4.42 4.66
C GLU A 44 13.00 -5.67 4.90
N ASP A 45 11.95 -5.85 4.09
CA ASP A 45 11.11 -7.06 4.05
C ASP A 45 10.50 -7.42 5.44
N TYR A 46 10.18 -6.41 6.26
CA TYR A 46 9.56 -6.56 7.58
C TYR A 46 8.04 -6.31 7.60
N GLY A 47 7.39 -6.32 6.43
CA GLY A 47 5.94 -6.30 6.34
C GLY A 47 5.28 -7.39 7.19
N SER A 48 4.17 -7.06 7.86
CA SER A 48 3.46 -7.99 8.74
C SER A 48 2.01 -8.22 8.31
N ASP A 49 1.43 -9.33 8.80
CA ASP A 49 0.00 -9.63 8.65
C ASP A 49 -0.91 -8.63 9.40
N LYS A 50 -0.37 -7.66 10.15
CA LYS A 50 -1.16 -6.57 10.74
C LYS A 50 -1.52 -5.50 9.72
N ILE A 51 -0.69 -5.33 8.70
CA ILE A 51 -0.87 -4.31 7.67
C ILE A 51 -2.11 -4.64 6.84
N GLN A 52 -3.08 -3.72 6.87
CA GLN A 52 -4.34 -3.82 6.13
C GLN A 52 -4.46 -2.76 5.04
N GLY A 53 -3.72 -1.66 5.12
CA GLY A 53 -3.75 -0.60 4.13
C GLY A 53 -2.39 0.05 3.90
N ILE A 54 -2.02 0.20 2.64
CA ILE A 54 -0.82 0.92 2.20
C ILE A 54 -1.24 1.99 1.20
N MET A 55 -0.73 3.20 1.41
CA MET A 55 -0.71 4.27 0.44
C MET A 55 0.74 4.71 0.21
N LEU A 56 1.23 4.48 -1.00
CA LEU A 56 2.53 4.93 -1.47
C LEU A 56 2.31 6.04 -2.50
N ASP A 57 2.52 7.29 -2.09
CA ASP A 57 2.26 8.47 -2.91
C ASP A 57 3.31 9.55 -2.60
N PRO A 58 4.58 9.35 -3.01
CA PRO A 58 5.63 10.34 -2.82
C PRO A 58 5.32 11.65 -3.56
N PRO A 59 5.87 12.78 -3.11
CA PRO A 59 5.61 14.10 -3.72
C PRO A 59 6.14 14.22 -5.17
N GLN A 60 7.07 13.36 -5.57
CA GLN A 60 7.64 13.28 -6.91
C GLN A 60 7.77 11.82 -7.32
N GLN A 61 7.91 11.59 -8.63
CA GLN A 61 8.05 10.24 -9.15
C GLN A 61 9.28 9.53 -8.58
N GLU A 62 9.08 8.40 -7.92
CA GLU A 62 10.14 7.60 -7.31
C GLU A 62 10.27 6.22 -7.94
N MET A 63 11.51 5.69 -7.98
CA MET A 63 11.80 4.35 -8.49
C MET A 63 12.17 3.44 -7.31
N VAL A 64 11.27 2.52 -6.95
CA VAL A 64 11.47 1.56 -5.88
C VAL A 64 12.11 0.29 -6.43
N LYS A 65 13.24 -0.10 -5.82
CA LYS A 65 13.91 -1.37 -6.12
C LYS A 65 13.39 -2.44 -5.20
N TRP A 66 12.83 -3.50 -5.76
CA TRP A 66 12.25 -4.60 -5.00
C TRP A 66 12.31 -5.90 -5.80
N SER A 67 11.94 -7.01 -5.17
CA SER A 67 11.87 -8.34 -5.79
C SER A 67 10.48 -8.64 -6.39
N GLY A 68 9.42 -8.00 -5.88
CA GLY A 68 8.03 -8.28 -6.24
C GLY A 68 7.35 -9.30 -5.33
N THR A 69 8.05 -9.82 -4.31
CA THR A 69 7.54 -10.81 -3.35
C THR A 69 7.13 -10.20 -2.02
N GLU A 70 7.44 -8.92 -1.78
CA GLU A 70 7.31 -8.23 -0.49
C GLU A 70 5.86 -8.25 0.04
N PHE A 71 4.87 -8.22 -0.85
CA PHE A 71 3.46 -8.28 -0.47
C PHE A 71 3.00 -9.67 0.01
N GLU A 72 3.78 -10.73 -0.16
CA GLU A 72 3.44 -12.07 0.30
C GLU A 72 3.31 -12.16 1.83
N LYS A 73 4.06 -11.33 2.56
CA LYS A 73 4.02 -11.26 4.03
C LYS A 73 2.86 -10.45 4.60
N MET A 74 2.12 -9.73 3.75
CA MET A 74 1.05 -8.83 4.15
C MET A 74 -0.31 -9.45 3.80
N LYS A 75 -0.61 -10.63 4.33
CA LYS A 75 -1.77 -11.44 3.87
C LYS A 75 -3.11 -10.78 4.17
N CYS A 76 -3.14 -9.89 5.17
CA CYS A 76 -4.30 -9.11 5.54
C CYS A 76 -4.44 -7.77 4.80
N LEU A 77 -3.57 -7.48 3.82
CA LEU A 77 -3.66 -6.27 3.02
C LEU A 77 -4.98 -6.24 2.24
N ARG A 78 -5.72 -5.14 2.42
CA ARG A 78 -7.05 -4.90 1.84
C ARG A 78 -7.09 -3.66 0.96
N ILE A 79 -6.23 -2.70 1.22
CA ILE A 79 -6.15 -1.43 0.49
C ILE A 79 -4.71 -1.27 0.02
N LEU A 80 -4.53 -1.15 -1.28
CA LEU A 80 -3.24 -0.81 -1.88
C LEU A 80 -3.43 0.35 -2.84
N ILE A 81 -2.82 1.48 -2.50
CA ILE A 81 -2.75 2.68 -3.34
C ILE A 81 -1.30 2.94 -3.65
N VAL A 82 -0.93 2.98 -4.92
CA VAL A 82 0.40 3.31 -5.41
C VAL A 82 0.24 4.39 -6.48
N ARG A 83 0.81 5.55 -6.21
CA ARG A 83 0.85 6.71 -7.09
C ARG A 83 2.26 7.25 -7.12
N ASN A 84 2.59 8.01 -8.18
CA ASN A 84 3.91 8.64 -8.33
C ASN A 84 5.09 7.68 -8.09
N THR A 85 4.93 6.39 -8.34
CA THR A 85 5.95 5.39 -8.04
C THR A 85 6.04 4.38 -9.17
N SER A 86 7.27 3.99 -9.51
CA SER A 86 7.57 2.91 -10.45
C SER A 86 8.42 1.86 -9.75
N PHE A 87 8.24 0.60 -10.13
CA PHE A 87 8.94 -0.53 -9.51
C PHE A 87 9.95 -1.15 -10.48
N SER A 88 11.08 -1.64 -9.95
CA SER A 88 12.14 -2.28 -10.75
C SER A 88 11.76 -3.62 -11.37
N SER A 89 10.76 -4.28 -10.80
CA SER A 89 10.25 -5.57 -11.26
C SER A 89 8.73 -5.63 -11.11
N GLU A 90 8.11 -6.57 -11.81
CA GLU A 90 6.70 -6.88 -11.68
C GLU A 90 6.42 -7.56 -10.32
N PRO A 91 5.25 -7.32 -9.70
CA PRO A 91 4.87 -8.06 -8.50
C PRO A 91 4.68 -9.55 -8.85
N GLU A 92 5.27 -10.43 -8.04
CA GLU A 92 5.05 -11.88 -8.13
C GLU A 92 3.85 -12.31 -7.27
N HIS A 93 3.51 -11.52 -6.25
CA HIS A 93 2.40 -11.78 -5.35
C HIS A 93 1.53 -10.55 -5.13
N LEU A 94 0.21 -10.76 -5.11
CA LEU A 94 -0.76 -9.78 -4.60
C LEU A 94 -1.73 -10.48 -3.62
N PRO A 95 -2.03 -9.88 -2.45
CA PRO A 95 -2.90 -10.50 -1.46
C PRO A 95 -4.35 -10.63 -1.94
N ASN A 96 -4.90 -11.84 -1.91
CA ASN A 96 -6.30 -12.13 -2.34
C ASN A 96 -7.38 -11.47 -1.46
N HIS A 97 -6.99 -10.79 -0.37
CA HIS A 97 -7.88 -10.04 0.50
C HIS A 97 -8.05 -8.57 0.07
N LEU A 98 -7.34 -8.13 -0.97
CA LEU A 98 -7.49 -6.81 -1.56
C LEU A 98 -8.94 -6.52 -1.92
N ARG A 99 -9.39 -5.34 -1.51
CA ARG A 99 -10.72 -4.76 -1.77
C ARG A 99 -10.63 -3.47 -2.56
N LEU A 100 -9.51 -2.76 -2.44
CA LEU A 100 -9.19 -1.57 -3.21
C LEU A 100 -7.77 -1.73 -3.74
N LEU A 101 -7.64 -1.57 -5.06
CA LEU A 101 -6.37 -1.55 -5.76
C LEU A 101 -6.36 -0.34 -6.70
N ASP A 102 -5.56 0.65 -6.37
CA ASP A 102 -5.29 1.84 -7.19
C ASP A 102 -3.77 1.87 -7.42
N TRP A 103 -3.30 1.56 -8.62
CA TRP A 103 -1.87 1.41 -8.87
C TRP A 103 -1.50 2.02 -10.23
N ASP A 104 -1.06 3.28 -10.18
CA ASP A 104 -0.58 4.02 -11.33
C ASP A 104 0.74 3.43 -11.83
N ASN A 105 0.90 3.37 -13.17
CA ASN A 105 2.09 2.79 -13.81
C ASN A 105 2.39 1.36 -13.36
N TYR A 106 1.34 0.54 -13.17
CA TYR A 106 1.49 -0.87 -12.82
C TYR A 106 2.50 -1.57 -13.76
N PRO A 107 3.53 -2.26 -13.23
CA PRO A 107 4.71 -2.66 -14.01
C PRO A 107 4.47 -3.82 -14.99
N SER A 108 3.29 -4.46 -14.98
CA SER A 108 2.96 -5.62 -15.83
C SER A 108 1.70 -5.40 -16.64
N LYS A 109 1.49 -6.22 -17.68
CA LYS A 109 0.25 -6.24 -18.47
C LYS A 109 -0.87 -7.05 -17.82
N SER A 110 -0.53 -7.88 -16.84
CA SER A 110 -1.48 -8.78 -16.15
C SER A 110 -1.16 -8.89 -14.67
N PHE A 111 -2.16 -9.27 -13.88
CA PHE A 111 -1.93 -9.60 -12.48
C PHE A 111 -1.16 -10.92 -12.30
N PRO A 112 -0.55 -11.14 -11.12
CA PRO A 112 0.13 -12.40 -10.85
C PRO A 112 -0.83 -13.59 -10.97
N PRO A 113 -0.38 -14.76 -11.48
CA PRO A 113 -1.27 -15.89 -11.77
C PRO A 113 -2.09 -16.40 -10.57
N LYS A 114 -1.56 -16.25 -9.35
CA LYS A 114 -2.19 -16.68 -8.09
C LYS A 114 -3.12 -15.63 -7.49
N PHE A 115 -3.23 -14.45 -8.11
CA PHE A 115 -4.12 -13.40 -7.68
C PHE A 115 -5.53 -13.61 -8.22
N HIS A 116 -6.49 -13.62 -7.31
CA HIS A 116 -7.90 -13.83 -7.57
C HIS A 116 -8.67 -12.63 -7.02
N PRO A 117 -8.91 -11.59 -7.83
CA PRO A 117 -9.51 -10.31 -7.40
C PRO A 117 -11.03 -10.41 -7.16
N LYS A 118 -11.50 -11.44 -6.44
CA LYS A 118 -12.93 -11.67 -6.17
C LYS A 118 -13.58 -10.63 -5.26
N LYS A 119 -12.75 -9.85 -4.53
CA LYS A 119 -13.20 -8.92 -3.48
C LYS A 119 -12.93 -7.45 -3.82
N ILE A 120 -12.31 -7.17 -4.98
CA ILE A 120 -12.08 -5.81 -5.47
C ILE A 120 -13.39 -5.26 -6.01
N VAL A 121 -13.71 -4.02 -5.64
CA VAL A 121 -14.91 -3.28 -6.07
C VAL A 121 -14.53 -2.23 -7.10
#